data_AF-A0A444K7Z0-F1
#
_entry.id   AF-A0A444K7Z0-F1
#
_cell.length_a   1.000
_cell.length_b   1.000
_cell.length_c   1.000
_cell.angle_alpha   90.00
_cell.angle_beta   90.00
_cell.angle_gamma   90.00
#
_symmetry.space_group_name_H-M   'P 1'
#
loop_
_entity.id
_entity.type
_entity.pdbx_description
1 polymer ?
#
loop_
_entity_poly.entity_id
_entity_poly.type
_entity_poly.pdbx_seq_one_letter_code
_entity_poly.pdbx_strand_id
1 'polypeptide(L)' 'MDLVSANGGSRKTPAPSVPDHGSVRPLAAEDLDRVAALFLTKFRRRRLRDHAIARTADYMRKLYLDG' A
#
# COMPACT_ATOMS: atom_id res chain seq x y z
N MET A 1 -29.08 -34.98 -19.87
CA MET A 1 -27.61 -35.11 -19.81
C MET A 1 -27.19 -34.74 -18.40
N ASP A 2 -27.03 -35.77 -17.58
CA ASP A 2 -26.51 -35.70 -16.22
C ASP A 2 -25.04 -35.28 -16.23
N LEU A 3 -24.68 -34.31 -15.39
CA LEU A 3 -23.28 -34.06 -15.02
C LEU A 3 -23.21 -33.94 -13.50
N VAL A 4 -23.33 -35.10 -12.84
CA VAL A 4 -22.88 -35.28 -11.47
C VAL A 4 -21.36 -35.09 -11.42
N SER A 5 -20.91 -33.94 -10.87
CA SER A 5 -19.50 -33.70 -10.60
C SER A 5 -19.20 -34.11 -9.16
N ALA A 6 -18.78 -35.37 -9.00
CA ALA A 6 -18.19 -35.87 -7.77
C ALA A 6 -16.78 -35.28 -7.66
N ASN A 7 -16.61 -34.24 -6.83
CA ASN A 7 -15.28 -33.84 -6.40
C ASN A 7 -15.10 -34.22 -4.93
N GLY A 8 -14.30 -35.27 -4.74
CA GLY A 8 -14.04 -35.89 -3.46
C GLY A 8 -13.32 -34.98 -2.46
N GLY A 9 -13.61 -35.23 -1.19
CA GLY A 9 -12.78 -34.93 -0.02
C GLY A 9 -11.92 -33.68 -0.08
N SER A 10 -12.51 -32.50 0.15
CA SER A 10 -11.75 -31.31 0.51
C SER A 10 -11.20 -31.49 1.92
N ARG A 11 -10.01 -32.09 2.02
CA ARG A 11 -9.13 -31.86 3.16
C ARG A 11 -8.89 -30.35 3.18
N LYS A 12 -9.60 -29.64 4.07
CA LYS A 12 -9.45 -28.20 4.32
C LYS A 12 -8.01 -27.95 4.76
N THR A 13 -7.11 -27.75 3.80
CA THR A 13 -5.81 -27.16 4.04
C THR A 13 -6.08 -25.77 4.62
N PRO A 14 -5.55 -25.41 5.81
CA PRO A 14 -5.74 -24.07 6.31
C PRO A 14 -5.16 -23.11 5.27
N ALA A 15 -5.98 -22.17 4.80
CA ALA A 15 -5.49 -21.08 3.98
C ALA A 15 -4.35 -20.39 4.76
N PRO A 16 -3.24 -20.02 4.11
CA PRO A 16 -2.21 -19.24 4.77
C PRO A 16 -2.88 -18.01 5.40
N SER A 17 -2.63 -17.80 6.68
CA SER A 17 -3.14 -16.64 7.42
C SER A 17 -2.70 -15.39 6.68
N VAL A 18 -3.68 -14.68 6.10
CA VAL A 18 -3.44 -13.39 5.47
C VAL A 18 -2.82 -12.50 6.55
N PRO A 19 -1.65 -11.88 6.30
CA PRO A 19 -1.04 -10.98 7.28
C PRO A 19 -2.04 -9.88 7.62
N ASP A 20 -2.17 -9.56 8.91
CA ASP A 20 -2.92 -8.38 9.30
C ASP A 20 -2.22 -7.14 8.72
N HIS A 21 -2.86 -6.53 7.73
CA HIS A 21 -2.35 -5.38 7.01
C HIS A 21 -2.71 -4.05 7.69
N GLY A 22 -3.38 -4.11 8.84
CA GLY A 22 -3.90 -2.94 9.54
C GLY A 22 -5.09 -2.31 8.82
N SER A 23 -5.56 -1.19 9.35
CA SER A 23 -6.65 -0.41 8.76
C SER A 23 -6.14 0.48 7.63
N VAL A 24 -6.80 0.44 6.48
CA VAL A 24 -6.53 1.30 5.33
C VAL A 24 -7.48 2.49 5.36
N ARG A 25 -6.95 3.71 5.32
CA ARG A 25 -7.71 4.97 5.25
C ARG A 25 -7.31 5.80 4.02
N PRO A 26 -8.15 6.72 3.54
CA PRO A 26 -7.77 7.69 2.52
C PRO A 26 -6.55 8.51 2.93
N LEU A 27 -5.72 8.87 1.94
CA LEU A 27 -4.50 9.64 2.16
C LEU A 27 -4.86 11.06 2.65
N ALA A 28 -4.32 11.47 3.80
CA ALA A 28 -4.50 12.80 4.34
C ALA A 28 -3.22 13.65 4.17
N ALA A 29 -3.37 14.97 4.29
CA ALA A 29 -2.24 15.90 4.19
C ALA A 29 -1.15 15.64 5.24
N GLU A 30 -1.55 15.17 6.43
CA GLU A 30 -0.66 14.79 7.54
C GLU A 30 0.31 13.67 7.15
N ASP A 31 -0.12 12.78 6.25
CA ASP A 31 0.59 11.57 5.90
C ASP A 31 1.67 11.82 4.83
N LEU A 32 1.60 12.97 4.14
CA LEU A 32 2.40 13.25 2.94
C LEU A 32 3.91 13.26 3.22
N ASP A 33 4.36 13.76 4.36
CA ASP A 33 5.79 13.75 4.71
C ASP A 33 6.32 12.32 4.88
N ARG A 34 5.53 11.44 5.52
CA ARG A 34 5.89 10.03 5.70
C ARG A 34 5.91 9.29 4.38
N VAL A 35 4.93 9.55 3.51
CA VAL A 35 4.87 8.95 2.16
C VAL A 35 6.03 9.47 1.30
N ALA A 36 6.34 10.76 1.35
CA ALA A 36 7.47 11.36 0.64
C ALA A 36 8.81 10.76 1.08
N ALA A 37 9.03 10.60 2.38
CA ALA A 37 10.23 9.95 2.92
C ALA A 37 10.33 8.48 2.45
N LEU A 38 9.22 7.74 2.50
CA LEU A 38 9.18 6.35 2.01
C LEU A 38 9.53 6.29 0.51
N PHE A 39 8.97 7.20 -0.27
CA PHE A 39 9.22 7.27 -1.71
C PHE A 39 10.69 7.55 -2.03
N LEU A 40 11.29 8.54 -1.35
CA LEU A 40 12.69 8.89 -1.54
C LEU A 40 13.63 7.74 -1.17
N THR A 41 13.28 7.00 -0.11
CA THR A 41 14.03 5.83 0.34
C THR A 41 13.92 4.68 -0.66
N LYS A 42 12.70 4.31 -1.05
CA LYS A 42 12.45 3.11 -1.88
C LYS A 42 12.80 3.31 -3.36
N PHE A 43 12.42 4.45 -3.93
CA PHE A 43 12.50 4.64 -5.39
C PHE A 43 13.67 5.50 -5.83
N ARG A 44 14.12 6.43 -4.97
CA ARG A 44 15.18 7.37 -5.35
C ARG A 44 16.55 7.07 -4.75
N ARG A 45 16.64 6.13 -3.78
CA ARG A 45 17.85 5.85 -2.98
C ARG A 45 18.58 7.14 -2.56
N ARG A 46 17.82 8.22 -2.35
CA ARG A 46 18.36 9.54 -1.99
C ARG A 46 18.48 9.60 -0.48
N ARG A 47 19.53 10.26 0.01
CA ARG A 47 19.61 10.61 1.43
C ARG A 47 18.37 11.42 1.82
N LEU A 48 17.69 10.98 2.88
CA LEU A 48 16.60 11.72 3.51
C LEU A 48 17.19 13.02 4.07
N ARG A 49 16.84 14.12 3.41
CA ARG A 49 17.07 15.47 3.90
C ARG A 49 15.71 16.13 4.01
N ASP A 50 15.48 16.90 5.06
CA ASP A 50 14.17 17.50 5.35
C ASP A 50 13.65 18.31 4.16
N HIS A 51 14.53 19.09 3.52
CA HIS A 51 14.17 19.84 2.31
C HIS A 51 13.78 18.97 1.10
N ALA A 52 14.33 17.75 0.98
CA ALA A 52 13.94 16.82 -0.09
C ALA A 52 12.58 16.19 0.19
N ILE A 53 12.29 15.89 1.47
CA ILE A 53 11.01 15.35 1.92
C ILE A 53 9.93 16.42 1.70
N ALA A 54 10.12 17.63 2.24
CA ALA A 54 9.16 18.73 2.11
C ALA A 54 8.80 19.03 0.64
N ARG A 55 9.80 19.17 -0.24
CA ARG A 55 9.54 19.38 -1.67
C ARG A 55 8.78 18.23 -2.34
N THR A 56 9.03 16.99 -1.90
CA THR A 56 8.33 15.82 -2.44
C THR A 56 6.90 15.74 -1.90
N ALA A 57 6.70 16.08 -0.62
CA ALA A 57 5.38 16.16 0.01
C ALA A 57 4.52 17.25 -0.65
N ASP A 58 5.08 18.44 -0.91
CA ASP A 58 4.41 19.51 -1.65
C ASP A 58 3.99 19.09 -3.05
N TYR A 59 4.86 18.36 -3.75
CA TYR A 59 4.54 17.81 -5.07
C TYR A 59 3.40 16.79 -5.00
N MET A 60 3.44 15.88 -4.02
CA MET A 60 2.39 14.88 -3.81
C MET A 60 1.07 15.51 -3.37
N ARG A 61 1.12 16.58 -2.58
CA ARG A 61 -0.06 17.35 -2.18
C ARG A 61 -0.79 17.89 -3.41
N LYS A 62 -0.05 18.54 -4.31
CA LYS A 62 -0.61 19.06 -5.56
C LYS A 62 -1.23 17.97 -6.42
N LEU A 63 -0.57 16.81 -6.48
CA LEU A 63 -0.99 15.70 -7.34
C LEU A 63 -2.22 14.95 -6.80
N TYR A 64 -2.32 14.78 -5.48
CA TYR A 64 -3.30 13.88 -4.88
C TYR A 64 -4.39 14.59 -4.07
N LEU A 65 -4.14 15.80 -3.56
CA LEU A 65 -5.05 16.50 -2.66
C LEU A 65 -5.58 17.82 -3.22
N ASP A 66 -4.78 18.57 -3.99
CA ASP A 66 -5.18 19.92 -4.44
C ASP A 66 -5.96 19.93 -5.77
N GLY A 67 -5.97 18.83 -6.54
CA GLY A 67 -6.86 18.62 -7.70
C GLY A 67 -6.69 19.57 -8.88
#